data_AF-A0A7R9MQD9-F1
#
_entry.id   AF-A0A7R9MQD9-F1
#
_cell.length_a   1.000
_cell.length_b   1.000
_cell.length_c   1.000
_cell.angle_alpha   90.00
_cell.angle_beta   90.00
_cell.angle_gamma   90.00
#
_symmetry.space_group_name_H-M   'P 1'
#
loop_
_entity.id
_entity.type
_entity.pdbx_description
1 polymer ?
#
loop_
_entity_poly.entity_id
_entity_poly.type
_entity_poly.pdbx_seq_one_letter_code
_entity_poly.pdbx_strand_id
1 'polypeptide(L)'
;MYDKYGLCRIQLGPTPVVVLFKHHTVDTLLTSNTNIEKSEQYMFLLDWLGEGLLTSTGAKWKGRRKLLTPAFHFKILDDFIPIMCEQSDILVQKLMRESSKPYIDVREPITQCTLDVICGEP
;
A
#
# COMPACT_ATOMS: atom_id res chain seq x y z
N MET A 1 4.76 -18.26 -25.42
CA MET A 1 3.63 -17.95 -24.52
C MET A 1 3.80 -16.55 -23.89
N TYR A 2 4.23 -15.55 -24.66
CA TYR A 2 4.31 -14.15 -24.24
C TYR A 2 3.70 -13.33 -25.34
N ASP A 3 2.50 -12.82 -25.08
CA ASP A 3 1.70 -12.15 -26.11
C ASP A 3 2.26 -10.75 -26.41
N LYS A 4 2.07 -10.30 -27.65
CA LYS A 4 2.47 -8.98 -28.16
C LYS A 4 2.02 -7.85 -27.22
N TYR A 5 0.89 -8.07 -26.54
CA TYR A 5 0.21 -7.16 -25.62
C TYR A 5 0.70 -7.19 -24.16
N GLY A 6 1.63 -8.07 -23.77
CA GLY A 6 2.11 -8.12 -22.38
C GLY A 6 1.09 -8.65 -21.38
N LEU A 7 0.25 -9.57 -21.86
CA LEU A 7 -0.84 -10.22 -21.16
C LEU A 7 -0.53 -11.71 -21.05
N CYS A 8 -0.80 -12.30 -19.88
CA CYS A 8 -0.82 -13.74 -19.69
C CYS A 8 -2.12 -14.13 -19.00
N ARG A 9 -2.90 -15.01 -19.62
CA ARG A 9 -4.07 -15.61 -18.98
C ARG A 9 -3.67 -16.89 -18.28
N ILE A 10 -4.00 -16.97 -16.99
CA ILE A 10 -3.83 -18.15 -16.15
C ILE A 10 -5.22 -18.59 -15.71
N GLN A 11 -5.50 -19.89 -15.76
CA GLN A 11 -6.76 -20.44 -15.25
C GLN A 11 -6.55 -20.88 -13.79
N LEU A 12 -7.15 -20.17 -12.83
CA LEU A 12 -7.14 -20.55 -11.42
C LEU A 12 -8.46 -21.20 -11.05
N GLY A 13 -8.51 -22.53 -11.15
CA GLY A 13 -9.75 -23.29 -10.99
C GLY A 13 -10.82 -22.83 -11.99
N PRO A 14 -12.04 -22.46 -11.54
CA PRO A 14 -13.09 -21.97 -12.44
C PRO A 14 -12.83 -20.54 -12.93
N THR A 15 -11.98 -19.77 -12.25
CA THR A 15 -11.82 -18.33 -12.50
C THR A 15 -10.60 -18.05 -13.38
N PRO A 16 -10.77 -17.44 -14.57
CA PRO A 16 -9.64 -16.97 -15.35
C PRO A 16 -9.04 -15.71 -14.72
N VAL A 17 -7.72 -15.67 -14.59
CA VAL A 17 -6.96 -14.51 -14.12
C VAL A 17 -6.06 -14.00 -15.24
N VAL A 18 -6.06 -12.69 -15.44
CA VAL A 18 -5.19 -12.03 -16.43
C VAL A 18 -4.07 -11.31 -15.68
N VAL A 19 -2.83 -11.71 -15.94
CA VAL A 19 -1.63 -11.09 -15.42
C VAL A 19 -1.09 -10.09 -16.44
N LEU A 20 -0.93 -8.84 -16.00
CA LEU A 20 -0.34 -7.76 -16.78
C LEU A 20 1.12 -7.57 -16.34
N PHE A 21 2.06 -7.51 -17.29
CA PHE A 21 3.49 -7.35 -16.96
C PHE A 21 4.25 -6.37 -17.86
N LYS A 22 3.59 -5.76 -18.86
CA LYS A 22 4.15 -4.64 -19.62
C LYS A 22 3.62 -3.31 -19.08
N HIS A 23 4.50 -2.30 -19.01
CA HIS A 23 4.16 -0.99 -18.45
C HIS A 23 2.89 -0.38 -19.08
N HIS A 24 2.75 -0.46 -20.41
CA HIS A 24 1.70 0.24 -21.14
C HIS A 24 0.31 -0.32 -20.80
N THR A 25 0.24 -1.64 -20.68
CA THR A 25 -0.98 -2.36 -20.35
C THR A 25 -1.38 -2.15 -18.89
N VAL A 26 -0.40 -2.14 -17.98
CA VAL A 26 -0.62 -1.84 -16.56
C VAL A 26 -1.10 -0.40 -16.38
N ASP A 27 -0.44 0.56 -17.02
CA ASP A 27 -0.78 1.98 -16.96
C ASP A 27 -2.20 2.25 -17.47
N THR A 28 -2.57 1.67 -18.61
CA THR A 28 -3.93 1.78 -19.18
C THR A 28 -5.00 1.32 -18.20
N LEU A 29 -4.74 0.26 -17.42
CA LEU A 29 -5.69 -0.22 -16.42
C LEU A 29 -5.70 0.66 -15.17
N LEU A 30 -4.53 1.00 -14.61
CA LEU A 30 -4.41 1.69 -13.33
C LEU A 30 -4.81 3.18 -13.40
N THR A 31 -4.70 3.81 -14.58
CA THR A 31 -5.13 5.20 -14.80
C THR A 31 -6.60 5.32 -15.21
N SER A 32 -7.26 4.19 -15.47
CA SER A 32 -8.67 4.17 -15.85
C SER A 32 -9.56 4.68 -14.71
N ASN A 33 -10.42 5.65 -15.03
CA ASN A 33 -11.44 6.16 -14.11
C ASN A 33 -12.73 5.30 -14.10
N THR A 34 -12.79 4.27 -14.94
CA THR A 34 -13.93 3.34 -15.04
C THR A 34 -13.63 2.01 -14.35
N ASN A 35 -12.40 1.49 -14.49
CA ASN A 35 -12.00 0.18 -13.94
C ASN A 35 -11.45 0.32 -12.52
N ILE A 36 -12.28 0.82 -11.61
CA ILE A 36 -11.89 1.08 -10.20
C ILE A 36 -12.33 -0.04 -9.24
N GLU A 37 -13.04 -1.03 -9.75
CA GLU A 37 -13.51 -2.17 -8.96
C GLU A 37 -12.33 -3.08 -8.59
N LYS A 38 -12.30 -3.48 -7.31
CA LYS A 38 -11.28 -4.38 -6.78
C LYS A 38 -11.71 -5.83 -7.02
N SER A 39 -10.72 -6.71 -7.14
CA SER A 39 -10.98 -8.14 -7.27
C SER A 39 -11.69 -8.67 -6.01
N GLU A 40 -12.39 -9.79 -6.16
CA GLU A 40 -13.02 -10.51 -5.04
C GLU A 40 -12.04 -10.89 -3.93
N GLN A 41 -10.74 -10.89 -4.23
CA GLN A 41 -9.70 -11.05 -3.21
C GLN A 41 -9.85 -9.98 -2.12
N TYR A 42 -10.25 -8.75 -2.43
CA TYR A 42 -10.44 -7.72 -1.41
C TYR A 42 -11.59 -8.01 -0.42
N MET A 43 -12.41 -9.05 -0.66
CA MET A 43 -13.47 -9.43 0.28
C MET A 43 -12.93 -9.86 1.65
N PHE A 44 -11.71 -10.42 1.75
CA PHE A 44 -11.12 -10.75 3.06
C PHE A 44 -10.88 -9.50 3.93
N LEU A 45 -10.84 -8.31 3.33
CA LEU A 45 -10.68 -7.04 4.05
C LEU A 45 -12.02 -6.44 4.49
N LEU A 46 -13.15 -6.93 4.00
CA LEU A 46 -14.47 -6.34 4.30
C LEU A 46 -14.83 -6.47 5.78
N ASP A 47 -14.54 -7.61 6.41
CA ASP A 47 -14.86 -7.83 7.83
C ASP A 47 -14.06 -6.89 8.75
N TRP A 48 -12.87 -6.47 8.32
CA TRP A 48 -12.02 -5.57 9.10
C TRP A 48 -12.22 -4.09 8.75
N LEU A 49 -12.24 -3.75 7.47
CA LEU A 49 -12.25 -2.35 6.97
C LEU A 49 -13.64 -1.87 6.54
N GLY A 50 -14.65 -2.75 6.52
CA GLY A 50 -15.96 -2.48 5.95
C GLY A 50 -15.85 -2.02 4.50
N GLU A 51 -16.78 -1.16 4.06
CA GLU A 51 -16.71 -0.49 2.76
C GLU A 51 -15.86 0.81 2.81
N GLY A 52 -14.66 0.72 3.38
CA GLY A 52 -13.61 1.75 3.50
C GLY A 52 -13.03 2.25 2.16
N LEU A 53 -11.98 3.07 2.21
CA LEU A 53 -11.32 3.60 1.00
C LEU A 53 -10.74 2.49 0.11
N LEU A 54 -10.29 1.38 0.70
CA LEU A 54 -9.62 0.28 0.00
C LEU A 54 -10.59 -0.69 -0.69
N THR A 55 -11.78 -0.85 -0.12
CA THR A 55 -12.78 -1.88 -0.49
C THR A 55 -14.00 -1.29 -1.18
N SER A 56 -14.32 -0.01 -0.99
CA SER A 56 -15.42 0.65 -1.71
C SER A 56 -15.08 0.91 -3.18
N THR A 57 -16.12 1.00 -4.00
CA THR A 57 -16.04 1.29 -5.44
C THR A 57 -16.97 2.43 -5.83
N GLY A 58 -16.99 2.80 -7.12
CA GLY A 58 -17.98 3.73 -7.68
C GLY A 58 -18.01 5.11 -7.02
N ALA A 59 -19.21 5.66 -6.87
CA ALA A 59 -19.43 6.97 -6.27
C ALA A 59 -19.01 7.05 -4.79
N LYS A 60 -19.18 5.94 -4.05
CA LYS A 60 -18.79 5.86 -2.62
C LYS A 60 -17.29 6.02 -2.46
N TRP A 61 -16.51 5.31 -3.26
CA TRP A 61 -15.04 5.46 -3.29
C TRP A 61 -14.62 6.88 -3.68
N LYS A 62 -15.21 7.44 -4.76
CA LYS A 62 -14.89 8.79 -5.22
C LYS A 62 -15.14 9.84 -4.14
N GLY A 63 -16.28 9.75 -3.44
CA GLY A 63 -16.62 10.65 -2.34
C GLY A 63 -15.64 10.55 -1.17
N ARG A 64 -15.34 9.33 -0.70
CA ARG A 64 -14.39 9.09 0.40
C ARG A 64 -12.96 9.53 0.05
N ARG A 65 -12.50 9.24 -1.16
CA ARG A 65 -11.19 9.68 -1.64
C ARG A 65 -11.10 11.20 -1.68
N LYS A 66 -12.13 11.88 -2.21
CA LYS A 66 -12.18 13.35 -2.23
C LYS A 66 -12.12 13.95 -0.82
N LEU A 67 -12.83 13.34 0.14
CA LEU A 67 -12.83 13.78 1.53
C LEU A 67 -11.47 13.59 2.21
N LEU A 68 -10.76 12.48 1.94
CA LEU A 68 -9.50 12.14 2.59
C LEU A 68 -8.26 12.76 1.93
N THR A 69 -8.31 13.08 0.63
CA THR A 69 -7.15 13.62 -0.11
C THR A 69 -6.49 14.84 0.56
N PRO A 70 -7.24 15.79 1.17
CA PRO A 70 -6.63 16.91 1.89
C PRO A 70 -5.71 16.49 3.04
N ALA A 71 -6.00 15.37 3.73
CA ALA A 71 -5.18 14.85 4.83
C ALA A 71 -3.78 14.37 4.37
N PHE A 72 -3.62 14.12 3.06
CA PHE A 72 -2.35 13.70 2.45
C PHE A 72 -1.74 14.81 1.58
N HIS A 73 -2.16 16.06 1.78
CA HIS A 73 -1.56 17.20 1.10
C HIS A 73 -0.15 17.48 1.67
N PHE A 74 0.80 17.92 0.84
CA PHE A 74 2.20 18.12 1.22
C PHE A 74 2.40 18.92 2.52
N LYS A 75 1.59 19.97 2.72
CA LYS A 75 1.62 20.78 3.95
C LYS A 75 1.37 19.98 5.24
N ILE A 76 0.53 18.95 5.19
CA ILE A 76 0.28 18.07 6.34
C ILE A 76 1.41 17.05 6.47
N LEU A 77 1.97 16.58 5.35
CA LEU A 77 3.15 15.72 5.37
C LEU A 77 4.35 16.42 6.02
N ASP A 78 4.50 17.73 5.85
CA ASP A 78 5.53 18.53 6.53
C ASP A 78 5.42 18.44 8.06
N ASP A 79 4.19 18.37 8.61
CA ASP A 79 3.95 18.21 10.05
C ASP A 79 4.32 16.80 10.55
N PHE A 80 4.41 15.80 9.66
CA PHE A 80 4.82 14.43 9.99
C PHE A 80 6.35 14.22 9.88
N ILE A 81 7.09 15.12 9.24
CA ILE A 81 8.55 15.01 9.12
C ILE A 81 9.23 14.88 10.50
N PRO A 82 8.88 15.67 11.53
CA PRO A 82 9.48 15.53 12.86
C PRO A 82 9.28 14.14 13.46
N ILE A 83 8.07 13.57 13.34
CA ILE A 83 7.74 12.21 13.81
C ILE A 83 8.58 11.17 13.07
N MET A 84 8.69 11.30 11.73
CA MET A 84 9.52 10.40 10.93
C MET A 84 11.00 10.46 11.34
N CYS A 85 11.54 11.65 11.60
CA CYS A 85 12.91 11.82 12.07
C CYS A 85 13.13 11.17 13.44
N GLU A 86 12.24 11.44 14.40
CA GLU A 86 12.32 10.89 15.76
C GLU A 86 12.27 9.35 15.74
N GLN A 87 11.30 8.76 15.04
CA GLN A 87 11.19 7.31 14.93
C GLN A 87 12.35 6.69 14.14
N SER A 88 12.94 7.41 13.18
CA SER A 88 14.16 6.98 12.49
C SER A 88 15.37 6.96 13.44
N ASP A 89 15.50 7.94 14.33
CA ASP A 89 16.57 7.96 15.33
C ASP A 89 16.41 6.80 16.33
N ILE A 90 15.17 6.51 16.76
CA ILE A 90 14.86 5.35 17.60
C ILE A 90 15.21 4.04 16.88
N LEU A 91 14.87 3.92 15.60
CA LEU A 91 15.24 2.77 14.77
C LEU A 91 16.76 2.59 14.73
N VAL A 92 17.51 3.67 14.45
CA VAL A 92 18.98 3.63 14.45
C VAL A 92 19.52 3.17 15.80
N GLN A 93 18.99 3.67 16.91
CA GLN A 93 19.39 3.23 18.25
C GLN A 93 19.11 1.74 18.48
N LYS A 94 17.94 1.23 18.07
CA LYS A 94 17.60 -0.20 18.16
C LYS A 94 18.59 -1.05 17.36
N LEU A 95 18.92 -0.64 16.13
CA LEU A 95 19.89 -1.35 15.28
C LEU A 95 21.32 -1.27 15.83
N MET A 96 21.74 -0.12 16.38
CA MET A 96 23.07 0.05 16.97
C MET A 96 23.31 -0.84 18.18
N ARG A 97 22.27 -1.14 18.98
CA ARG A 97 22.36 -2.10 20.10
C ARG A 97 22.68 -3.52 19.63
N GLU A 98 22.34 -3.84 18.39
CA GLU A 98 22.59 -5.15 17.79
C GLU A 98 23.83 -5.18 16.87
N SER A 99 24.55 -4.06 16.75
CA SER A 99 25.65 -3.87 15.79
C SER A 99 26.84 -4.82 15.98
N SER A 100 26.99 -5.42 17.16
CA SER A 100 28.03 -6.42 17.45
C SER A 100 27.69 -7.82 16.94
N LYS A 101 26.44 -8.07 16.53
CA LYS A 101 26.02 -9.35 15.96
C LYS A 101 26.54 -9.50 14.52
N PRO A 102 26.83 -10.74 14.06
CA PRO A 102 27.26 -10.99 12.68
C PRO A 102 26.17 -10.68 11.63
N TYR A 103 24.91 -10.58 12.05
CA TYR A 103 23.77 -10.17 11.25
C TYR A 103 22.70 -9.55 12.16
N ILE A 104 21.85 -8.71 11.59
CA ILE A 104 20.73 -8.05 12.26
C ILE A 104 19.45 -8.35 11.48
N ASP A 105 18.40 -8.82 12.17
CA ASP A 105 17.07 -8.91 11.56
C ASP A 105 16.39 -7.54 11.63
N VAL A 106 16.25 -6.92 10.45
CA VAL A 106 15.66 -5.57 10.34
C VAL A 106 14.13 -5.58 10.23
N ARG A 107 13.50 -6.75 10.04
CA ARG A 107 12.06 -6.83 9.80
C ARG A 107 11.27 -6.24 10.96
N GLU A 108 11.53 -6.70 12.17
CA GLU A 108 10.82 -6.24 13.36
C GLU A 108 11.10 -4.77 13.67
N PRO A 109 12.36 -4.29 13.72
CA PRO A 109 12.66 -2.87 13.91
C PRO A 109 11.99 -1.96 12.88
N ILE A 110 12.02 -2.31 11.59
CA ILE A 110 11.38 -1.52 10.53
C ILE A 110 9.86 -1.54 10.67
N THR A 111 9.27 -2.69 11.00
CA THR A 111 7.82 -2.81 11.20
C THR A 111 7.35 -1.93 12.34
N GLN A 112 8.06 -1.95 13.48
CA GLN A 112 7.76 -1.08 14.62
C GLN A 112 7.89 0.40 14.23
N CYS A 113 9.04 0.81 13.67
CA CYS A 113 9.24 2.19 13.22
C CYS A 113 8.13 2.66 12.27
N THR A 114 7.69 1.81 11.34
CA THR A 114 6.62 2.15 10.40
C THR A 114 5.27 2.33 11.11
N LEU A 115 4.96 1.48 12.09
CA LEU A 115 3.73 1.61 12.89
C LEU A 115 3.76 2.87 13.76
N ASP A 116 4.88 3.13 14.43
CA ASP A 116 5.06 4.30 15.30
C ASP A 116 4.88 5.60 14.48
N VAL A 117 5.45 5.67 13.27
CA VAL A 117 5.25 6.78 12.32
C VAL A 117 3.79 6.93 11.89
N ILE A 118 3.08 5.82 11.59
CA ILE A 118 1.69 5.87 11.13
C ILE A 118 0.74 6.29 12.27
N CYS A 119 0.98 5.81 13.49
CA CYS A 119 0.18 6.13 14.66
C CYS A 119 0.45 7.54 15.20
N GLY A 120 1.59 8.15 14.82
CA GLY A 120 2.02 9.43 15.36
C GLY A 120 2.40 9.34 16.84
N GLU A 121 2.85 8.16 17.29
CA GLU A 121 3.34 7.97 18.65
C GLU A 121 4.80 8.48 18.73
N PRO A 122 5.16 9.27 19.75
CA PRO A 122 6.55 9.56 20.07
C PRO A 122 7.24 8.35 20.73
#